data_AF-A0A1Q9TG69-F1
#
_entry.id   AF-A0A1Q9TG69-F1
#
_cell.length_a   1.000
_cell.length_b   1.000
_cell.length_c   1.000
_cell.angle_alpha   90.00
_cell.angle_beta   90.00
_cell.angle_gamma   90.00
#
_symmetry.space_group_name_H-M   'P 1'
#
loop_
_entity.id
_entity.type
_entity.pdbx_description
1 polymer ?
#
loop_
_entity_poly.entity_id
_entity_poly.type
_entity_poly.pdbx_seq_one_letter_code
_entity_poly.pdbx_strand_id
1 'polypeptide(L)'
;MSDRPSAPTGGGDNTRHPTGIRVALAVLALAALVLGPAGYLMGVRASAHDGSAAEWFTLAFGAAVGLPFLAAAVATVAGDRRAALWSLALLAWPVVFVSAIHLSGWGG
;
A
#
# COMPACT_ATOMS: atom_id res chain seq x y z
N MET A 1 24.72 -19.41 -48.89
CA MET A 1 23.77 -19.79 -47.83
C MET A 1 24.54 -19.92 -46.53
N SER A 2 24.24 -19.10 -45.52
CA SER A 2 24.84 -19.16 -44.19
C SER A 2 23.71 -19.43 -43.21
N ASP A 3 23.63 -20.66 -42.72
CA ASP A 3 22.67 -21.08 -41.69
C ASP A 3 23.10 -20.44 -40.37
N ARG A 4 22.45 -19.34 -39.99
CA ARG A 4 22.56 -18.83 -38.62
C ARG A 4 21.67 -19.68 -37.73
N PRO A 5 22.19 -20.21 -36.61
CA PRO A 5 21.35 -20.85 -35.61
C PRO A 5 20.34 -19.84 -35.10
N SER A 6 19.04 -20.15 -35.25
CA SER A 6 17.96 -19.44 -34.59
C SER A 6 18.24 -19.44 -33.10
N ALA A 7 18.56 -18.28 -32.52
CA ALA A 7 18.61 -18.14 -31.07
C ALA A 7 17.26 -18.62 -30.52
N PRO A 8 17.25 -19.43 -29.44
CA PRO A 8 15.99 -19.87 -28.87
C PRO A 8 15.22 -18.61 -28.44
N THR A 9 14.07 -18.39 -29.06
CA THR A 9 13.02 -17.48 -28.60
C THR A 9 12.39 -18.06 -27.33
N GLY A 10 13.22 -18.36 -26.33
CA GLY A 10 12.86 -18.80 -25.00
C GLY A 10 13.02 -17.64 -24.04
N GLY A 11 12.41 -16.50 -24.34
CA GLY A 11 12.20 -15.46 -23.33
C GLY A 11 11.18 -16.01 -22.35
N GLY A 12 11.66 -16.43 -21.17
CA GLY A 12 10.88 -17.20 -20.21
C GLY A 12 9.47 -16.65 -19.98
N ASP A 13 8.49 -17.52 -20.13
CA ASP A 13 7.05 -17.32 -19.83
C ASP A 13 6.75 -17.12 -18.32
N ASN A 14 7.77 -16.90 -17.50
CA ASN A 14 7.65 -16.35 -16.16
C ASN A 14 8.08 -14.88 -16.27
N THR A 15 7.34 -13.83 -15.91
CA THR A 15 7.06 -13.46 -14.51
C THR A 15 6.18 -12.20 -14.42
N ARG A 16 5.45 -11.81 -15.47
CA ARG A 16 4.53 -10.65 -15.44
C ARG A 16 3.11 -11.12 -15.67
N HIS A 17 2.52 -11.77 -14.67
CA HIS A 17 1.08 -12.02 -14.72
C HIS A 17 0.36 -10.71 -14.36
N PRO A 18 -0.25 -9.99 -15.33
CA PRO A 18 -0.87 -8.69 -15.07
C PRO A 18 -1.93 -8.78 -13.96
N THR A 19 -2.63 -9.91 -13.85
CA THR A 19 -3.57 -10.18 -12.75
C THR A 19 -2.89 -10.27 -11.39
N GLY A 20 -1.72 -10.91 -11.27
CA GLY A 20 -1.03 -11.05 -9.98
C GLY A 20 -0.60 -9.69 -9.42
N ILE A 21 -0.10 -8.80 -10.28
CA ILE A 21 0.22 -7.41 -9.91
C ILE A 21 -1.02 -6.67 -9.45
N ARG A 22 -2.13 -6.74 -10.21
CA ARG A 22 -3.40 -6.09 -9.83
C ARG A 22 -3.93 -6.58 -8.49
N VAL A 23 -3.86 -7.90 -8.23
CA VAL A 23 -4.26 -8.48 -6.94
C VAL A 23 -3.36 -7.97 -5.82
N ALA A 24 -2.04 -7.95 -6.02
CA ALA A 24 -1.11 -7.42 -5.02
C ALA A 24 -1.39 -5.94 -4.70
N LEU A 25 -1.60 -5.11 -5.73
CA LEU A 25 -1.94 -3.70 -5.55
C LEU A 25 -3.28 -3.52 -4.82
N ALA A 26 -4.28 -4.34 -5.13
CA ALA A 26 -5.56 -4.32 -4.45
C ALA A 26 -5.43 -4.70 -2.96
N VAL A 27 -4.64 -5.73 -2.65
CA VAL A 27 -4.37 -6.16 -1.27
C VAL A 27 -3.64 -5.05 -0.50
N LEU A 28 -2.62 -4.44 -1.09
CA LEU A 28 -1.88 -3.32 -0.47
C LEU A 28 -2.81 -2.12 -0.21
N ALA A 29 -3.66 -1.78 -1.18
CA ALA A 29 -4.63 -0.71 -1.04
C ALA A 29 -5.64 -0.99 0.08
N LEU A 30 -6.20 -2.21 0.13
CA LEU A 30 -7.13 -2.62 1.18
C LEU A 30 -6.47 -2.61 2.57
N ALA A 31 -5.25 -3.12 2.67
CA ALA A 31 -4.50 -3.10 3.91
C ALA A 31 -4.24 -1.66 4.38
N ALA A 32 -3.88 -0.73 3.48
CA ALA A 32 -3.73 0.69 3.80
C ALA A 32 -5.03 1.32 4.31
N LEU A 33 -6.16 0.99 3.65
CA LEU A 33 -7.48 1.51 4.00
C LEU A 33 -7.97 1.04 5.38
N VAL A 34 -7.63 -0.19 5.77
CA VAL A 34 -8.14 -0.81 7.02
C VAL A 34 -7.16 -0.65 8.18
N LEU A 35 -5.88 -0.99 8.00
CA LEU A 35 -4.91 -1.02 9.10
C LEU A 35 -4.52 0.38 9.57
N GLY A 36 -4.53 1.38 8.69
CA GLY A 36 -4.29 2.78 9.04
C GLY A 36 -5.26 3.30 10.10
N PRO A 37 -6.57 3.36 9.80
CA PRO A 37 -7.59 3.78 10.76
C PRO A 37 -7.62 2.90 12.02
N ALA A 38 -7.49 1.57 11.88
CA ALA A 38 -7.52 0.66 13.02
C ALA A 38 -6.35 0.92 13.98
N GLY A 39 -5.13 1.02 13.47
CA GLY A 39 -3.95 1.37 14.27
C GLY A 39 -4.09 2.75 14.91
N TYR A 40 -4.62 3.73 14.20
CA TYR A 40 -4.83 5.07 14.76
C TYR A 40 -5.83 5.07 15.92
N LEU A 41 -6.97 4.38 15.77
CA LEU A 41 -7.96 4.22 16.85
C LEU A 41 -7.38 3.51 18.06
N MET A 42 -6.56 2.47 17.86
CA MET A 42 -5.88 1.78 18.96
C MET A 42 -4.87 2.69 19.65
N GLY A 43 -4.14 3.51 18.90
CA GLY A 43 -3.19 4.49 19.44
C GLY A 43 -3.87 5.58 20.26
N VAL A 44 -5.02 6.08 19.81
CA VAL A 44 -5.85 7.05 20.56
C VAL A 44 -6.40 6.45 21.85
N ARG A 45 -6.82 5.17 21.83
CA ARG A 45 -7.38 4.47 22.99
C ARG A 45 -6.33 3.92 23.94
N ALA A 46 -5.07 3.87 23.53
CA ALA A 46 -4.00 3.36 24.36
C ALA A 46 -3.76 4.32 25.54
N SER A 47 -3.76 3.76 26.76
CA SER A 47 -3.45 4.48 27.98
C SER A 47 -2.08 5.13 27.90
N ALA A 48 -1.98 6.40 28.30
CA ALA A 48 -0.76 7.22 28.17
C ALA A 48 0.50 6.67 28.87
N HIS A 49 0.38 5.64 29.71
CA HIS A 49 1.46 5.08 30.52
C HIS A 49 2.02 3.74 30.00
N ASP A 50 1.40 3.12 28.99
CA ASP A 50 1.75 1.75 28.56
C ASP A 50 2.78 1.70 27.41
N GLY A 51 3.24 2.83 26.87
CA GLY A 51 4.16 2.87 25.72
C GLY A 51 3.58 2.35 24.38
N SER A 52 2.48 1.59 24.44
CA SER A 52 1.81 0.95 23.30
C SER A 52 1.20 1.94 22.29
N ALA A 53 0.88 3.17 22.72
CA ALA A 53 0.34 4.20 21.84
C ALA A 53 1.29 4.51 20.66
N ALA A 54 2.59 4.61 20.93
CA ALA A 54 3.60 4.90 19.90
C ALA A 54 3.72 3.77 18.88
N GLU A 55 3.61 2.52 19.33
CA GLU A 55 3.62 1.34 18.46
C GLU A 55 2.41 1.35 17.52
N TRP A 56 1.22 1.61 18.06
CA TRP A 56 -0.01 1.69 17.28
C TRP A 56 0.02 2.83 16.25
N PHE A 57 0.52 4.02 16.62
CA PHE A 57 0.69 5.11 15.67
C PHE A 57 1.73 4.79 14.58
N THR A 58 2.81 4.09 14.95
CA THR A 58 3.82 3.65 13.98
C THR A 58 3.24 2.65 12.98
N LEU A 59 2.47 1.67 13.47
CA LEU A 59 1.76 0.71 12.61
C LEU A 59 0.74 1.41 11.71
N ALA A 60 -0.03 2.35 12.25
CA ALA A 60 -0.99 3.15 11.49
C ALA A 60 -0.31 3.93 10.36
N PHE A 61 0.80 4.61 10.67
CA PHE A 61 1.59 5.35 9.68
C PHE A 61 2.18 4.43 8.62
N GLY A 62 2.82 3.33 9.03
CA GLY A 62 3.41 2.35 8.11
C GLY A 62 2.38 1.76 7.15
N ALA A 63 1.19 1.44 7.66
CA ALA A 63 0.10 0.95 6.83
C ALA A 63 -0.46 2.03 5.88
N ALA A 64 -0.80 3.20 6.41
CA ALA A 64 -1.52 4.23 5.65
C ALA A 64 -0.65 5.06 4.71
N VAL A 65 0.67 5.07 4.90
CA VAL A 65 1.64 5.82 4.09
C VAL A 65 2.61 4.87 3.38
N GLY A 66 3.17 3.90 4.10
CA GLY A 66 4.14 2.96 3.54
C GLY A 66 3.55 2.03 2.47
N LEU A 67 2.37 1.46 2.71
CA LEU A 67 1.76 0.55 1.72
C LEU A 67 1.35 1.26 0.41
N PRO A 68 0.77 2.48 0.42
CA PRO A 68 0.60 3.27 -0.79
C PRO A 68 1.90 3.52 -1.58
N PHE A 69 3.00 3.85 -0.91
CA PHE A 69 4.30 4.02 -1.57
C PHE A 69 4.82 2.70 -2.16
N LEU A 70 4.71 1.60 -1.41
CA LEU A 70 5.09 0.27 -1.90
C LEU A 70 4.26 -0.14 -3.13
N ALA A 71 2.94 0.09 -3.08
CA ALA A 71 2.04 -0.16 -4.21
C ALA A 71 2.42 0.69 -5.43
N ALA A 72 2.70 1.98 -5.24
CA ALA A 72 3.16 2.87 -6.31
C ALA A 72 4.48 2.40 -6.93
N ALA A 73 5.43 1.94 -6.12
CA ALA A 73 6.70 1.40 -6.58
C ALA A 73 6.50 0.12 -7.40
N VAL A 74 5.70 -0.84 -6.90
CA VAL A 74 5.37 -2.09 -7.61
C VAL A 74 4.68 -1.78 -8.95
N ALA A 75 3.69 -0.87 -8.97
CA ALA A 75 3.00 -0.45 -10.19
C ALA A 75 3.94 0.20 -11.20
N THR A 76 4.92 0.99 -10.74
CA THR A 76 5.93 1.62 -11.58
C THR A 76 6.85 0.58 -12.23
N VAL A 77 7.32 -0.41 -11.47
CA VAL A 77 8.12 -1.54 -11.99
C VAL A 77 7.32 -2.38 -13.00
N ALA A 78 6.01 -2.47 -12.81
CA ALA A 78 5.08 -3.13 -13.74
C ALA A 78 4.75 -2.30 -14.99
N GLY A 79 5.13 -1.02 -15.05
CA GLY A 79 4.81 -0.12 -16.17
C GLY A 79 3.38 0.43 -16.14
N ASP A 80 2.63 0.26 -15.05
CA ASP A 80 1.27 0.78 -14.89
C ASP A 80 1.27 2.13 -14.18
N ARG A 81 1.43 3.20 -14.97
CA ARG A 81 1.45 4.58 -14.46
C ARG A 81 0.14 4.97 -13.78
N ARG A 82 -0.99 4.45 -14.26
CA ARG A 82 -2.30 4.82 -13.73
C ARG A 82 -2.48 4.21 -12.34
N ALA A 83 -2.12 2.93 -12.17
CA ALA A 83 -2.15 2.29 -10.87
C ALA A 83 -1.15 2.91 -9.88
N ALA A 84 0.01 3.38 -10.35
CA ALA A 84 0.95 4.11 -9.51
C ALA A 84 0.35 5.43 -8.99
N LEU A 85 -0.28 6.23 -9.87
CA LEU A 85 -0.96 7.46 -9.48
C LEU A 85 -2.13 7.22 -8.52
N TRP A 86 -2.93 6.17 -8.75
CA TRP A 86 -4.00 5.79 -7.83
C TRP A 86 -3.47 5.35 -6.47
N SER A 87 -2.34 4.64 -6.44
CA SER A 87 -1.69 4.26 -5.19
C SER A 87 -1.22 5.51 -4.43
N LEU A 88 -0.63 6.50 -5.11
CA LEU A 88 -0.25 7.77 -4.49
C LEU A 88 -1.46 8.58 -4.02
N ALA A 89 -2.60 8.52 -4.71
CA ALA A 89 -3.81 9.18 -4.27
C ALA A 89 -4.31 8.67 -2.91
N LEU A 90 -4.00 7.41 -2.54
CA LEU A 90 -4.30 6.87 -1.21
C LEU A 90 -3.55 7.58 -0.08
N LEU A 91 -2.50 8.37 -0.36
CA LEU A 91 -1.83 9.20 0.65
C LEU A 91 -2.72 10.32 1.19
N ALA A 92 -3.86 10.61 0.55
CA ALA A 92 -4.87 11.48 1.13
C ALA A 92 -5.66 10.81 2.27
N TRP A 93 -5.68 9.46 2.32
CA TRP A 93 -6.47 8.69 3.28
C TRP A 93 -6.14 8.99 4.75
N PRO A 94 -4.86 9.09 5.19
CA PRO A 94 -4.51 9.55 6.54
C PRO A 94 -5.22 10.82 6.98
N VAL A 95 -5.24 11.84 6.12
CA VAL A 95 -5.91 13.11 6.43
C VAL A 95 -7.41 12.89 6.58
N VAL A 96 -8.02 12.13 5.66
CA VAL A 96 -9.46 11.84 5.70
C VAL A 96 -9.87 11.12 6.98
N PHE A 97 -9.22 10.01 7.34
CA PHE A 97 -9.67 9.24 8.50
C PHE A 97 -9.30 9.92 9.83
N VAL A 98 -8.16 10.62 9.93
CA VAL A 98 -7.80 11.36 11.14
C VAL A 98 -8.81 12.48 11.38
N SER A 99 -9.13 13.27 10.34
CA SER A 99 -10.17 14.29 10.44
C SER A 99 -11.53 13.69 10.81
N ALA A 100 -11.94 12.59 10.19
CA ALA A 100 -13.21 11.94 10.51
C ALA A 100 -13.28 11.45 11.97
N ILE A 101 -12.22 10.84 12.49
CA ILE A 101 -12.16 10.34 13.87
C ILE A 101 -12.28 11.49 14.89
N HIS A 102 -11.57 12.60 14.66
CA HIS A 102 -11.64 13.76 15.55
C HIS A 102 -12.97 14.51 15.44
N LEU A 103 -13.53 14.66 14.24
CA LEU A 103 -14.82 15.34 14.04
C LEU A 103 -16.02 14.52 14.55
N SER A 104 -15.91 13.20 14.58
CA SER A 104 -16.95 12.30 15.11
C SER A 104 -16.87 12.07 16.62
N GLY A 105 -15.89 12.67 17.31
CA GLY A 105 -15.69 12.49 18.75
C GLY A 105 -15.16 11.11 19.13
N TRP A 106 -14.57 10.36 18.19
CA TRP A 106 -13.90 9.09 18.47
C TRP A 106 -12.42 9.29 18.87
N GLY A 107 -11.94 10.52 18.77
CA GLY A 107 -10.57 10.95 19.05
C GLY A 107 -10.25 11.23 20.52
N GLY A 108 -11.23 11.21 21.42
CA GLY A 108 -11.06 11.56 22.84
C GLY A 108 -12.31 11.37 23.67
#